data_AF-A0A843L5V2-F1
#
_entry.id   AF-A0A843L5V2-F1
#
_cell.length_a   1.000
_cell.length_b   1.000
_cell.length_c   1.000
_cell.angle_alpha   90.00
_cell.angle_beta   90.00
_cell.angle_gamma   90.00
#
_symmetry.space_group_name_H-M   'P 1'
#
loop_
_entity.id
_entity.type
_entity.pdbx_description
1 polymer ?
#
loop_
_entity_poly.entity_id
_entity_poly.type
_entity_poly.pdbx_seq_one_letter_code
_entity_poly.pdbx_strand_id
1 'polypeptide(L)' 'MGKTGSIEWVKIKGRKGQVRQVTRAEATHKKPGPMQRYTAAGSRVKKIKRSLKATQTRS' A
#
# COMPACT_ATOMS: atom_id res chain seq x y z
N MET A 1 -13.90 -19.78 -18.52
CA MET A 1 -13.47 -20.05 -17.13
C MET A 1 -12.33 -19.11 -16.77
N GLY A 2 -12.61 -17.81 -16.75
CA GLY A 2 -11.60 -16.75 -16.62
C GLY A 2 -11.18 -16.58 -15.17
N LYS A 3 -9.90 -16.28 -14.93
CA LYS A 3 -9.31 -16.01 -13.62
C LYS A 3 -10.14 -14.96 -12.87
N THR A 4 -11.06 -15.37 -12.00
CA THR A 4 -11.62 -14.52 -10.96
C THR A 4 -10.43 -14.10 -10.11
N GLY A 5 -10.04 -12.82 -10.22
CA GLY A 5 -8.88 -12.26 -9.53
C GLY A 5 -9.00 -12.51 -8.04
N SER A 6 -8.39 -13.60 -7.57
CA SER A 6 -8.46 -14.02 -6.19
C SER A 6 -7.74 -12.96 -5.36
N ILE A 7 -8.42 -12.46 -4.33
CA ILE A 7 -7.84 -11.50 -3.41
C ILE A 7 -6.80 -12.25 -2.59
N GLU A 8 -5.52 -12.03 -2.90
CA GLU A 8 -4.44 -12.56 -2.09
C GLU A 8 -4.39 -11.83 -0.76
N TRP A 9 -4.68 -12.57 0.31
CA TRP A 9 -4.60 -12.09 1.68
C TRP A 9 -3.25 -12.40 2.28
N VAL A 10 -2.68 -11.44 3.01
CA VAL A 10 -1.43 -11.60 3.72
C VAL A 10 -1.56 -11.16 5.17
N LYS A 11 -0.88 -11.88 6.07
CA LYS A 11 -0.83 -11.55 7.50
C LYS A 11 0.35 -10.62 7.76
N ILE A 12 0.09 -9.50 8.43
CA ILE A 12 1.13 -8.53 8.80
C ILE A 12 1.18 -8.40 10.31
N LYS A 13 2.39 -8.52 10.86
CA LYS A 13 2.68 -8.28 12.26
C LYS A 13 3.02 -6.80 12.48
N GLY A 14 2.29 -6.13 13.37
CA GLY A 14 2.59 -4.78 13.80
C GLY A 14 3.75 -4.72 14.79
N ARG A 15 4.28 -3.51 15.07
CA ARG A 15 5.40 -3.30 16.00
C ARG A 15 5.14 -3.88 17.40
N LYS A 16 3.89 -3.84 17.87
CA LYS A 16 3.45 -4.38 19.18
C LYS A 16 3.06 -5.87 19.14
N GLY A 17 3.36 -6.58 18.06
CA GLY A 17 3.07 -8.02 17.94
C GLY A 17 1.68 -8.38 17.42
N GLN A 18 0.74 -7.44 17.38
CA GLN A 18 -0.61 -7.68 16.84
C GLN A 18 -0.58 -8.06 15.36
N VAL A 19 -1.35 -9.07 14.97
CA VAL A 19 -1.44 -9.55 13.59
C VAL A 19 -2.77 -9.12 12.98
N ARG A 20 -2.73 -8.57 11.76
CA ARG A 20 -3.92 -8.30 10.96
C ARG A 20 -3.79 -8.90 9.57
N GLN A 21 -4.90 -9.35 9.03
CA GLN A 21 -4.99 -9.81 7.65
C GLN A 21 -5.37 -8.62 6.78
N VAL A 22 -4.56 -8.35 5.76
CA VAL A 22 -4.82 -7.28 4.78
C VAL A 22 -4.63 -7.82 3.37
N THR A 23 -5.13 -7.09 2.38
CA THR A 23 -4.87 -7.42 0.98
C THR A 23 -3.37 -7.26 0.67
N ARG A 24 -2.81 -8.11 -0.20
CA ARG A 24 -1.38 -8.06 -0.55
C ARG A 24 -0.92 -6.67 -1.00
N ALA A 25 -1.78 -5.93 -1.69
CA ALA A 25 -1.51 -4.57 -2.14
C ALA A 25 -1.22 -3.58 -0.99
N GLU A 26 -1.76 -3.82 0.20
CA GLU A 26 -1.60 -3.00 1.40
C GLU A 26 -0.39 -3.35 2.26
N ALA A 27 0.26 -4.46 1.97
CA ALA A 27 1.34 -4.94 2.80
C ALA A 27 2.63 -4.14 2.69
N THR A 28 2.98 -3.73 1.47
CA THR A 28 4.24 -3.05 1.19
C THR A 28 3.98 -1.71 0.53
N HIS A 29 4.58 -0.64 1.05
CA HIS A 29 4.59 0.68 0.40
C HIS A 29 5.98 1.02 -0.11
N LYS A 30 6.06 1.62 -1.30
CA LYS A 30 7.31 2.19 -1.81
C LYS A 30 7.63 3.49 -1.08
N LYS A 31 8.91 3.67 -0.75
CA LYS A 31 9.42 4.93 -0.22
C LYS A 31 9.62 5.91 -1.39
N PRO A 32 9.35 7.21 -1.21
CA PRO A 32 9.65 8.22 -2.22
C PRO A 32 11.16 8.33 -2.47
N GLY A 33 11.55 8.50 -3.73
CA GLY A 33 12.93 8.79 -4.11
C GLY A 33 13.39 10.16 -3.57
N PRO A 34 14.71 10.46 -3.57
CA PRO A 34 15.26 11.69 -2.97
C PRO A 34 14.53 12.98 -3.39
N MET A 35 14.28 13.15 -4.69
CA MET A 35 13.57 14.32 -5.25
C MET A 35 12.05 14.29 -5.06
N GLN A 36 11.48 13.17 -4.59
CA GLN A 36 10.04 13.00 -4.37
C GLN A 36 9.66 13.06 -2.88
N ARG A 37 10.61 13.42 -2.01
CA ARG A 37 10.41 13.45 -0.56
C ARG A 37 9.57 14.63 -0.09
N TYR A 38 9.37 15.65 -0.93
CA TYR A 38 8.68 16.88 -0.57
C TYR A 38 7.51 17.13 -1.52
N THR A 39 6.39 17.60 -0.98
CA THR A 39 5.29 18.13 -1.79
C THR A 39 5.64 19.51 -2.33
N ALA A 40 4.85 20.03 -3.27
CA ALA A 40 5.01 21.41 -3.76
C ALA A 40 4.92 22.45 -2.62
N ALA A 41 4.18 22.16 -1.55
CA ALA A 41 4.08 22.98 -0.36
C ALA A 41 5.21 22.73 0.67
N GLY A 42 6.25 21.96 0.31
CA GLY A 42 7.42 21.69 1.15
C GLY A 42 7.23 20.62 2.25
N SER A 43 6.06 19.99 2.35
CA SER A 43 5.81 18.97 3.37
C SER A 43 6.43 17.61 3.01
N ARG A 44 6.95 16.88 4.01
CA ARG A 44 7.65 15.61 3.80
C ARG A 44 6.70 14.44 3.52
N VAL A 45 6.82 13.83 2.36
CA VAL A 45 6.10 12.62 1.95
C VAL A 45 6.79 11.38 2.52
N LYS A 46 6.03 10.56 3.26
CA LYS A 46 6.56 9.30 3.85
C LYS A 46 6.31 8.07 2.96
N LYS A 47 5.31 8.13 2.08
CA LYS A 47 4.85 7.02 1.22
C LYS A 47 4.29 7.57 -0.10
N ILE A 48 4.54 6.87 -1.20
CA ILE A 48 3.94 7.20 -2.51
C ILE A 48 2.47 6.72 -2.53
N LYS A 49 1.57 7.56 -3.08
CA LYS A 49 0.16 7.20 -3.27
C LYS A 49 0.04 6.04 -4.27
N ARG A 50 -0.76 5.03 -3.93
CA ARG A 50 -1.01 3.87 -4.79
C ARG A 50 -2.13 4.19 -5.79
N SER A 51 -2.11 3.52 -6.94
CA SER A 51 -3.21 3.60 -7.91
C SER A 51 -4.44 2.86 -7.39
N LEU A 52 -5.62 3.27 -7.88
CA LEU A 52 -6.90 2.62 -7.60
C LEU A 52 -6.98 1.20 -8.18
N LYS A 53 -6.16 0.89 -9.20
CA LYS A 53 -6.04 -0.49 -9.70
C LYS A 53 -5.29 -1.39 -8.71
N ALA A 54 -4.30 -0.84 -8.01
CA ALA A 54 -3.49 -1.60 -7.07
C ALA A 54 -4.21 -1.77 -5.73
N THR A 55 -4.85 -0.70 -5.23
CA THR A 55 -5.65 -0.77 -4.00
C THR A 55 -7.05 -1.20 -4.42
N GLN A 56 -7.50 -2.41 -4.07
CA GLN A 56 -8.75 -3.01 -4.55
C GLN A 56 -10.04 -2.27 -4.10
N THR A 57 -9.92 -1.02 -3.63
CA THR A 57 -11.00 -0.07 -3.45
C THR A 57 -11.55 0.35 -4.81
N ARG A 58 -12.55 -0.40 -5.29
CA ARG A 58 -13.51 0.09 -6.28
C ARG A 58 -14.45 1.05 -5.52
N SER A 59 -14.46 2.33 -5.92
CA SER A 59 -15.44 3.32 -5.46
C SER A 59 -16.82 2.98 -6.00
#